data_AF-A0A2L0R264-F1
#
_entry.id   AF-A0A2L0R264-F1
#
_cell.length_a   1.000
_cell.length_b   1.000
_cell.length_c   1.000
_cell.angle_alpha   90.00
_cell.angle_beta   90.00
_cell.angle_gamma   90.00
#
_symmetry.space_group_name_H-M   'P 1'
#
loop_
_entity.id
_entity.type
_entity.pdbx_description
1 polymer ?
#
loop_
_entity_poly.entity_id
_entity_poly.type
_entity_poly.pdbx_seq_one_letter_code
_entity_poly.pdbx_strand_id
1 'polypeptide(L)'
;MDRRVLAAAAAGTCILLAGCTAAPAPAPATTSPAPATSSTPPSAPASSVPATDPAPAAAATIAGTPQPVATGLKAPWSVVFRDGTPLVSERNSGQVLELSPDGSARSIGTVQGVAARGESGLLGLAVGSQGDLYVYSTAADGNRVQRFPVNGEPGSLSLGQPDTLLERIPSASIHDGGRIAFGPDGMLYVTAGDASRRDSAQDRESLAGKILRMTPDGGVPADNPYPGSLVYSYGHRNPQGLAWADDGTMFATEFGQNTWDELNIITPGANYGWPTVEGIAGRPGFVDPVQQWQPGAASPSGMAHAGGTLFLANLRGQVLRSVPVSNPATSTEHFSREYGRIRDVALAPDGRLWILTNNTDGRGDPRAGDDRILAVDLEW
;
A
#
# COMPACT_ATOMS: atom_id res chain seq x y z
N MET A 1 -65.93 5.10 -21.00
CA MET A 1 -65.53 6.18 -21.92
C MET A 1 -64.02 6.09 -22.07
N ASP A 2 -63.51 5.16 -22.89
CA ASP A 2 -63.25 5.35 -24.34
C ASP A 2 -62.17 6.42 -24.56
N ARG A 3 -61.02 6.21 -25.21
CA ARG A 3 -60.71 5.33 -26.35
C ARG A 3 -59.17 5.32 -26.61
N ARG A 4 -58.64 4.14 -26.97
CA ARG A 4 -57.73 3.80 -28.11
C ARG A 4 -56.40 4.57 -28.25
N VAL A 5 -55.23 3.93 -28.10
CA VAL A 5 -54.51 3.07 -29.09
C VAL A 5 -54.17 3.77 -30.41
N LEU A 6 -52.86 3.96 -30.66
CA LEU A 6 -52.24 3.80 -31.98
C LEU A 6 -50.73 3.57 -31.84
N ALA A 7 -50.34 2.30 -32.05
CA ALA A 7 -48.98 1.89 -32.38
C ALA A 7 -48.77 2.13 -33.88
N ALA A 8 -47.59 2.61 -34.27
CA ALA A 8 -47.15 2.65 -35.66
C ALA A 8 -45.74 2.05 -35.74
N ALA A 9 -45.68 0.86 -36.33
CA ALA A 9 -44.47 0.21 -36.79
C ALA A 9 -44.02 0.84 -38.12
N ALA A 10 -42.72 1.05 -38.30
CA ALA A 10 -42.12 1.31 -39.60
C ALA A 10 -40.96 0.32 -39.81
N ALA A 11 -41.12 -0.50 -40.84
CA ALA A 11 -40.20 -1.53 -41.26
C ALA A 11 -39.22 -1.00 -42.32
N GLY A 12 -38.01 -1.58 -42.29
CA GLY A 12 -37.32 -2.07 -43.49
C GLY A 12 -36.62 -1.05 -44.39
N THR A 13 -35.29 -1.07 -44.36
CA THR A 13 -34.49 -0.96 -45.60
C THR A 13 -33.20 -1.76 -45.42
N CYS A 14 -33.13 -2.91 -46.10
CA CYS A 14 -31.90 -3.67 -46.32
C CYS A 14 -31.13 -3.04 -47.48
N ILE A 15 -29.87 -2.66 -47.26
CA ILE A 15 -28.93 -2.32 -48.34
C ILE A 15 -27.85 -3.39 -48.36
N LEU A 16 -27.88 -4.21 -49.40
CA LEU A 16 -26.81 -5.12 -49.83
C LEU A 16 -25.79 -4.30 -50.62
N LEU A 17 -24.54 -4.27 -50.18
CA LEU A 17 -23.40 -3.88 -51.01
C LEU A 17 -22.42 -5.05 -51.06
N ALA A 18 -22.27 -5.60 -52.26
CA ALA A 18 -21.32 -6.63 -52.63
C ALA A 18 -20.10 -6.00 -53.33
N GLY A 19 -18.94 -6.63 -53.17
CA GLY A 19 -17.70 -6.37 -53.93
C GLY A 19 -16.59 -5.75 -53.06
N CYS A 20 -15.32 -6.16 -53.10
CA CYS A 20 -14.63 -7.18 -53.89
C CYS A 20 -13.45 -7.69 -53.06
N THR A 21 -13.19 -8.99 -53.16
CA THR A 21 -12.05 -9.70 -52.58
C THR A 21 -10.76 -9.38 -53.36
N ALA A 22 -9.68 -9.06 -52.64
CA ALA A 22 -8.33 -9.04 -53.19
C ALA A 22 -7.52 -10.19 -52.56
N ALA A 23 -7.02 -11.08 -53.42
CA ALA A 23 -6.30 -12.29 -53.08
C ALA A 23 -4.85 -12.02 -52.59
N PRO A 24 -4.28 -12.90 -51.75
CA PRO A 24 -2.93 -12.74 -51.22
C PRO A 24 -1.85 -13.07 -52.27
N ALA A 25 -0.77 -12.30 -52.26
CA ALA A 25 0.41 -12.52 -53.11
C ALA A 25 1.22 -13.75 -52.65
N PRO A 26 1.88 -14.47 -53.59
CA PRO A 26 2.47 -15.78 -53.34
C PRO A 26 3.81 -15.71 -52.59
N ALA A 27 4.02 -16.67 -51.69
CA ALA A 27 5.30 -16.94 -51.06
C ALA A 27 6.30 -17.52 -52.07
N PRO A 28 7.58 -17.10 -52.09
CA PRO A 28 8.59 -17.71 -52.95
C PRO A 28 8.98 -19.11 -52.44
N ALA A 29 9.10 -20.02 -53.39
CA ALA A 29 9.44 -21.42 -53.19
C ALA A 29 10.85 -21.63 -52.63
N THR A 30 10.94 -22.61 -51.74
CA THR A 30 12.16 -23.23 -51.25
C THR A 30 12.88 -24.00 -52.35
N THR A 31 14.06 -23.53 -52.77
CA THR A 31 15.01 -24.32 -53.55
C THR A 31 16.01 -25.00 -52.61
N SER A 32 16.04 -26.32 -52.65
CA SER A 32 17.00 -27.17 -51.94
C SER A 32 18.28 -27.32 -52.77
N PRO A 33 19.50 -27.01 -52.26
CA PRO A 33 20.74 -27.40 -52.89
C PRO A 33 21.30 -28.70 -52.28
N ALA A 34 21.90 -29.51 -53.16
CA ALA A 34 22.67 -30.72 -52.86
C ALA A 34 23.93 -30.42 -52.00
N PRO A 35 24.55 -31.44 -51.36
CA PRO A 35 25.57 -31.21 -50.33
C PRO A 35 26.93 -30.87 -50.95
N ALA A 36 27.55 -29.79 -50.48
CA ALA A 36 28.94 -29.47 -50.75
C ALA A 36 29.77 -29.68 -49.47
N THR A 37 30.86 -30.41 -49.65
CA THR A 37 31.85 -30.82 -48.65
C THR A 37 32.69 -29.64 -48.13
N SER A 38 32.84 -29.60 -46.80
CA SER A 38 34.03 -29.22 -46.01
C SER A 38 34.94 -28.05 -46.43
N SER A 39 35.05 -27.04 -45.55
CA SER A 39 36.33 -26.66 -44.92
C SER A 39 36.09 -25.65 -43.78
N THR A 40 36.41 -26.05 -42.56
CA THR A 40 36.32 -25.23 -41.33
C THR A 40 37.49 -24.25 -41.26
N PRO A 41 37.30 -22.93 -41.04
CA PRO A 41 38.37 -22.04 -40.63
C PRO A 41 38.69 -22.24 -39.13
N PRO A 42 39.95 -22.06 -38.69
CA PRO A 42 40.30 -22.23 -37.28
C PRO A 42 39.63 -21.15 -36.43
N SER A 43 38.90 -21.59 -35.40
CA SER A 43 38.31 -20.71 -34.38
C SER A 43 39.43 -20.10 -33.53
N ALA A 44 39.56 -18.78 -33.56
CA ALA A 44 40.27 -18.07 -32.51
C ALA A 44 39.49 -18.22 -31.18
N PRO A 45 40.16 -18.40 -30.03
CA PRO A 45 39.45 -18.42 -28.75
C PRO A 45 38.96 -17.00 -28.46
N ALA A 46 37.64 -16.80 -28.48
CA ALA A 46 37.04 -15.63 -27.88
C ALA A 46 37.23 -15.74 -26.37
N SER A 47 38.02 -14.84 -25.78
CA SER A 47 38.07 -14.67 -24.33
C SER A 47 36.71 -14.18 -23.85
N SER A 48 35.85 -15.11 -23.45
CA SER A 48 34.66 -14.82 -22.67
C SER A 48 35.10 -14.46 -21.26
N VAL A 49 35.19 -13.17 -20.96
CA VAL A 49 35.16 -12.71 -19.57
C VAL A 49 33.78 -13.10 -19.03
N PRO A 50 33.67 -13.91 -17.96
CA PRO A 50 32.39 -14.15 -17.34
C PRO A 50 31.85 -12.79 -16.89
N ALA A 51 30.67 -12.41 -17.38
CA ALA A 51 29.90 -11.37 -16.72
C ALA A 51 29.56 -11.93 -15.35
N THR A 52 30.28 -11.49 -14.32
CA THR A 52 29.89 -11.75 -12.94
C THR A 52 28.58 -11.01 -12.74
N ASP A 53 27.48 -11.76 -12.64
CA ASP A 53 26.23 -11.18 -12.13
C ASP A 53 26.57 -10.47 -10.81
N PRO A 54 26.11 -9.22 -10.60
CA PRO A 54 26.31 -8.56 -9.33
C PRO A 54 25.74 -9.47 -8.25
N ALA A 55 26.56 -9.78 -7.24
CA ALA A 55 26.10 -10.50 -6.07
C ALA A 55 24.84 -9.79 -5.55
N PRO A 56 23.77 -10.54 -5.17
CA PRO A 56 22.59 -9.91 -4.61
C PRO A 56 23.03 -9.03 -3.45
N ALA A 57 22.60 -7.76 -3.47
CA ALA A 57 22.83 -6.84 -2.36
C ALA A 57 22.40 -7.55 -1.07
N ALA A 58 23.24 -7.48 -0.02
CA ALA A 58 22.90 -8.15 1.21
C ALA A 58 21.62 -7.54 1.79
N ALA A 59 20.79 -8.40 2.38
CA ALA A 59 19.50 -7.98 2.87
C ALA A 59 19.69 -7.09 4.10
N ALA A 60 19.04 -5.93 4.15
CA ALA A 60 19.23 -5.00 5.27
C ALA A 60 18.83 -5.66 6.59
N THR A 61 19.66 -5.53 7.63
CA THR A 61 19.41 -6.09 8.96
C THR A 61 19.48 -5.03 10.05
N ILE A 62 18.72 -5.23 11.13
CA ILE A 62 18.77 -4.38 12.32
C ILE A 62 20.17 -4.43 12.95
N ALA A 63 20.77 -3.26 13.13
CA ALA A 63 22.06 -3.10 13.78
C ALA A 63 21.92 -2.13 14.97
N GLY A 64 22.06 -2.64 16.19
CA GLY A 64 22.04 -1.83 17.40
C GLY A 64 20.68 -1.71 18.08
N THR A 65 20.56 -0.71 18.95
CA THR A 65 19.41 -0.54 19.86
C THR A 65 18.63 0.73 19.50
N PRO A 66 17.29 0.67 19.38
CA PRO A 66 16.47 1.82 19.08
C PRO A 66 16.67 2.98 20.06
N GLN A 67 16.94 4.17 19.52
CA GLN A 67 17.11 5.41 20.28
C GLN A 67 15.91 6.34 20.08
N PRO A 68 15.42 7.03 21.12
CA PRO A 68 14.28 7.93 20.98
C PRO A 68 14.63 9.12 20.08
N VAL A 69 13.75 9.39 19.12
CA VAL A 69 13.75 10.58 18.26
C VAL A 69 12.73 11.59 18.76
N ALA A 70 11.53 11.13 19.11
CA ALA A 70 10.47 11.96 19.66
C ALA A 70 9.69 11.18 20.72
N THR A 71 9.08 11.88 21.67
CA THR A 71 8.31 11.31 22.77
C THR A 71 7.07 12.15 23.06
N GLY A 72 6.10 11.58 23.78
CA GLY A 72 4.88 12.30 24.20
C GLY A 72 3.86 12.52 23.10
N LEU A 73 3.93 11.74 22.01
CA LEU A 73 2.96 11.77 20.92
C LEU A 73 1.63 11.13 21.35
N LYS A 74 0.50 11.55 20.77
CA LYS A 74 -0.84 11.10 21.17
C LYS A 74 -1.53 10.30 20.08
N ALA A 75 -1.61 8.99 20.30
CA ALA A 75 -2.10 8.00 19.34
C ALA A 75 -1.57 8.28 17.92
N PRO A 76 -0.23 8.41 17.73
CA PRO A 76 0.33 8.71 16.43
C PRO A 76 0.09 7.53 15.48
N TRP A 77 -0.16 7.83 14.20
CA TRP A 77 -0.62 6.82 13.24
C TRP A 77 0.34 6.59 12.08
N SER A 78 0.80 7.66 11.44
CA SER A 78 1.71 7.63 10.29
C SER A 78 2.91 8.52 10.55
N VAL A 79 4.09 8.13 10.06
CA VAL A 79 5.24 9.03 9.92
C VAL A 79 5.73 9.04 8.47
N VAL A 80 5.95 10.23 7.91
CA VAL A 80 6.48 10.45 6.55
C VAL A 80 7.51 11.56 6.56
N PHE A 81 8.31 11.67 5.50
CA PHE A 81 9.34 12.69 5.37
C PHE A 81 9.05 13.59 4.17
N ARG A 82 8.95 14.90 4.41
CA ARG A 82 8.86 15.92 3.37
C ARG A 82 10.18 16.69 3.32
N ASP A 83 10.96 16.49 2.27
CA ASP A 83 12.27 17.13 2.10
C ASP A 83 13.21 16.94 3.31
N GLY A 84 13.15 15.77 3.94
CA GLY A 84 13.91 15.45 5.15
C GLY A 84 13.17 15.74 6.46
N THR A 85 12.16 16.60 6.44
CA THR A 85 11.37 16.96 7.63
C THR A 85 10.35 15.87 7.97
N PRO A 86 10.37 15.31 9.20
CA PRO A 86 9.40 14.31 9.62
C PRO A 86 8.04 14.95 9.92
N LEU A 87 6.99 14.37 9.34
CA LEU A 87 5.59 14.70 9.61
C LEU A 87 4.87 13.49 10.21
N VAL A 88 4.07 13.74 11.24
CA VAL A 88 3.34 12.69 11.99
C VAL A 88 1.86 13.02 12.06
N SER A 89 1.00 12.03 11.81
CA SER A 89 -0.43 12.16 12.07
C SER A 89 -0.78 11.71 13.49
N GLU A 90 -1.61 12.48 14.20
CA GLU A 90 -2.22 12.06 15.46
C GLU A 90 -3.70 11.71 15.28
N ARG A 91 -4.04 10.44 15.51
CA ARG A 91 -5.36 9.87 15.16
C ARG A 91 -6.53 10.64 15.75
N ASN A 92 -6.47 10.89 17.06
CA ASN A 92 -7.62 11.38 17.80
C ASN A 92 -7.77 12.91 17.71
N SER A 93 -6.65 13.65 17.64
CA SER A 93 -6.66 15.11 17.61
C SER A 93 -6.88 15.67 16.21
N GLY A 94 -6.63 14.86 15.17
CA GLY A 94 -6.67 15.32 13.77
C GLY A 94 -5.50 16.23 13.40
N GLN A 95 -4.48 16.31 14.25
CA GLN A 95 -3.32 17.16 14.01
C GLN A 95 -2.28 16.45 13.15
N VAL A 96 -1.68 17.23 12.25
CA VAL A 96 -0.41 16.88 11.64
C VAL A 96 0.69 17.64 12.38
N LEU A 97 1.70 16.90 12.83
CA LEU A 97 2.83 17.43 13.57
C LEU A 97 4.07 17.43 12.67
N GLU A 98 4.90 18.45 12.81
CA GLU A 98 6.28 18.45 12.37
C GLU A 98 7.18 18.15 13.58
N LEU A 99 8.23 17.35 13.36
CA LEU A 99 9.25 17.09 14.36
C LEU A 99 10.52 17.89 14.09
N SER A 100 10.99 18.59 15.11
CA SER A 100 12.28 19.28 15.11
C SER A 100 13.43 18.30 15.32
N PRO A 101 14.68 18.67 14.97
CA PRO A 101 15.86 17.83 15.22
C PRO A 101 16.12 17.49 16.70
N ASP A 102 15.61 18.30 17.63
CA ASP A 102 15.69 18.06 19.08
C ASP A 102 14.60 17.12 19.61
N GLY A 103 13.73 16.61 18.72
CA GLY A 103 12.62 15.71 19.04
C GLY A 103 11.35 16.42 19.51
N SER A 104 11.34 17.75 19.58
CA SER A 104 10.12 18.51 19.88
C SER A 104 9.12 18.41 18.73
N ALA A 105 7.83 18.27 19.07
CA ALA A 105 6.75 18.21 18.10
C ALA A 105 5.93 19.51 18.10
N ARG A 106 5.62 20.02 16.91
CA ARG A 106 4.78 21.21 16.72
C ARG A 106 3.67 20.89 15.71
N SER A 107 2.44 21.28 16.00
CA SER A 107 1.36 21.16 15.02
C SER A 107 1.58 22.12 13.86
N ILE A 108 1.49 21.59 12.63
CA ILE A 108 1.46 22.36 11.39
C ILE A 108 0.02 22.64 10.92
N GLY A 109 -0.97 22.06 11.60
CA GLY A 109 -2.38 22.25 11.32
C GLY A 109 -3.25 21.10 11.81
N THR A 110 -4.55 21.33 11.79
CA THR A 110 -5.58 20.33 12.12
C THR A 110 -6.45 20.08 10.90
N VAL A 111 -6.58 18.82 10.51
CA VAL A 111 -7.48 18.37 9.44
C VAL A 111 -8.92 18.50 9.94
N GLN A 112 -9.69 19.37 9.29
CA GLN A 112 -11.03 19.72 9.76
C GLN A 112 -12.04 18.59 9.52
N GLY A 113 -12.96 18.37 10.45
CA GLY A 113 -14.04 17.37 10.29
C GLY A 113 -13.61 15.92 10.50
N VAL A 114 -12.43 15.68 11.09
CA VAL A 114 -12.01 14.34 11.53
C VAL A 114 -12.96 13.83 12.62
N ALA A 115 -13.52 12.64 12.42
CA ALA A 115 -14.45 11.98 13.32
C ALA A 115 -13.77 10.78 14.01
N ALA A 116 -12.93 11.05 15.00
CA ALA A 116 -12.19 10.01 15.72
C ALA A 116 -13.10 9.18 16.64
N ARG A 117 -13.07 7.85 16.47
CA ARG A 117 -13.81 6.87 17.29
C ARG A 117 -13.19 5.50 17.08
N GLY A 118 -12.94 4.73 18.15
CA GLY A 118 -12.33 3.40 18.02
C GLY A 118 -11.00 3.44 17.24
N GLU A 119 -10.96 2.84 16.05
CA GLU A 119 -9.80 2.84 15.14
C GLU A 119 -9.76 4.02 14.18
N SER A 120 -10.87 4.75 14.04
CA SER A 120 -11.05 5.87 13.11
C SER A 120 -10.39 7.16 13.59
N GLY A 121 -10.04 8.04 12.64
CA GLY A 121 -9.47 9.35 12.93
C GLY A 121 -8.62 9.89 11.78
N LEU A 122 -7.54 10.60 12.09
CA LEU A 122 -6.50 10.95 11.11
C LEU A 122 -5.49 9.80 11.00
N LEU A 123 -5.40 9.16 9.83
CA LEU A 123 -4.67 7.90 9.65
C LEU A 123 -3.40 8.12 8.82
N GLY A 124 -3.33 7.51 7.63
CA GLY A 124 -2.15 7.52 6.79
C GLY A 124 -1.82 8.89 6.21
N LEU A 125 -0.52 9.13 6.10
CA LEU A 125 0.06 10.26 5.38
C LEU A 125 0.89 9.72 4.20
N ALA A 126 0.99 10.51 3.13
CA ALA A 126 1.96 10.31 2.05
C ALA A 126 2.41 11.67 1.51
N VAL A 127 3.64 11.76 1.01
CA VAL A 127 4.18 13.00 0.42
C VAL A 127 4.25 12.82 -1.09
N GLY A 128 3.61 13.71 -1.83
CA GLY A 128 3.67 13.73 -3.30
C GLY A 128 4.99 14.28 -3.82
N SER A 129 5.26 14.07 -5.10
CA SER A 129 6.49 14.54 -5.76
C SER A 129 6.69 16.05 -5.75
N GLN A 130 5.61 16.83 -5.53
CA GLN A 130 5.64 18.29 -5.42
C GLN A 130 5.73 18.78 -3.96
N GLY A 131 5.88 17.87 -3.00
CA GLY A 131 5.92 18.20 -1.57
C GLY A 131 4.54 18.41 -0.92
N ASP A 132 3.45 18.21 -1.66
CA ASP A 132 2.09 18.20 -1.10
C ASP A 132 1.90 17.01 -0.16
N LEU A 133 1.11 17.21 0.89
CA LEU A 133 0.77 16.18 1.86
C LEU A 133 -0.59 15.56 1.53
N TYR A 134 -0.58 14.27 1.25
CA TYR A 134 -1.77 13.44 1.10
C TYR A 134 -2.16 12.88 2.47
N VAL A 135 -3.45 12.90 2.76
CA VAL A 135 -4.00 12.58 4.07
C VAL A 135 -5.21 11.66 3.91
N TYR A 136 -5.18 10.51 4.59
CA TYR A 136 -6.35 9.69 4.82
C TYR A 136 -6.98 10.02 6.17
N SER A 137 -8.29 10.28 6.20
CA SER A 137 -9.01 10.51 7.45
C SER A 137 -10.44 10.02 7.42
N THR A 138 -10.97 9.70 8.59
CA THR A 138 -12.40 9.42 8.80
C THR A 138 -13.16 10.70 9.06
N ALA A 139 -14.21 10.96 8.28
CA ALA A 139 -15.17 12.04 8.44
C ALA A 139 -16.55 11.52 8.87
N ALA A 140 -17.54 12.40 8.95
CA ALA A 140 -18.90 12.05 9.38
C ALA A 140 -19.62 11.08 8.41
N ASP A 141 -19.30 11.14 7.12
CA ASP A 141 -19.97 10.41 6.05
C ASP A 141 -19.13 9.30 5.41
N GLY A 142 -17.92 9.05 5.93
CA GLY A 142 -17.00 8.03 5.43
C GLY A 142 -15.54 8.40 5.66
N ASN A 143 -14.65 7.51 5.27
CA ASN A 143 -13.26 7.82 5.08
C ASN A 143 -13.06 8.61 3.78
N ARG A 144 -11.99 9.40 3.73
CA ARG A 144 -11.64 10.25 2.59
C ARG A 144 -10.14 10.45 2.46
N VAL A 145 -9.71 10.78 1.25
CA VAL A 145 -8.35 11.17 0.90
C VAL A 145 -8.36 12.63 0.45
N GLN A 146 -7.51 13.43 1.06
CA GLN A 146 -7.33 14.85 0.73
C GLN A 146 -5.86 15.14 0.44
N ARG A 147 -5.60 16.13 -0.41
CA ARG A 147 -4.27 16.69 -0.66
C ARG A 147 -4.18 18.09 -0.09
N PHE A 148 -3.12 18.36 0.66
CA PHE A 148 -2.84 19.64 1.28
C PHE A 148 -1.55 20.23 0.70
N PRO A 149 -1.58 21.48 0.21
CA PRO A 149 -0.37 22.27 0.09
C PRO A 149 0.29 22.41 1.47
N VAL A 150 1.60 22.21 1.54
CA VAL A 150 2.38 22.47 2.76
C VAL A 150 3.25 23.69 2.52
N ASN A 151 3.02 24.74 3.28
CA ASN A 151 3.66 26.04 3.11
C ASN A 151 4.73 26.28 4.19
N GLY A 152 5.72 27.11 3.87
CA GLY A 152 6.79 27.50 4.79
C GLY A 152 8.00 26.58 4.74
N GLU A 153 8.96 26.86 5.61
CA GLU A 153 10.21 26.12 5.77
C GLU A 153 10.18 25.27 7.05
N PRO A 154 11.08 24.27 7.20
CA PRO A 154 11.19 23.48 8.42
C PRO A 154 11.21 24.35 9.69
N GLY A 155 10.38 23.98 10.67
CA GLY A 155 10.14 24.74 11.91
C GLY A 155 9.01 25.78 11.82
N SER A 156 8.52 26.08 10.61
CA SER A 156 7.44 27.03 10.35
C SER A 156 6.36 26.49 9.40
N LEU A 157 6.41 25.20 9.07
CA LEU A 157 5.44 24.54 8.20
C LEU A 157 4.00 24.76 8.66
N SER A 158 3.10 24.90 7.67
CA SER A 158 1.65 25.02 7.85
C SER A 158 0.86 24.30 6.75
N LEU A 159 -0.31 23.78 7.09
CA LEU A 159 -1.26 23.19 6.13
C LEU A 159 -2.07 24.28 5.41
N GLY A 160 -2.10 24.22 4.08
CA GLY A 160 -2.96 25.03 3.22
C GLY A 160 -4.40 24.52 3.17
N GLN A 161 -5.19 25.07 2.24
CA GLN A 161 -6.54 24.58 1.98
C GLN A 161 -6.48 23.24 1.24
N PRO A 162 -7.25 22.22 1.66
CA PRO A 162 -7.21 20.92 1.02
C PRO A 162 -8.04 20.84 -0.27
N ASP A 163 -7.57 20.00 -1.19
CA ASP A 163 -8.37 19.41 -2.26
C ASP A 163 -8.85 18.02 -1.80
N THR A 164 -10.15 17.75 -1.87
CA THR A 164 -10.69 16.40 -1.62
C THR A 164 -10.59 15.58 -2.90
N LEU A 165 -9.84 14.48 -2.86
CA LEU A 165 -9.57 13.62 -4.02
C LEU A 165 -10.51 12.41 -4.09
N LEU A 166 -10.84 11.86 -2.92
CA LEU A 166 -11.75 10.74 -2.77
C LEU A 166 -12.49 10.88 -1.45
N GLU A 167 -13.78 10.61 -1.45
CA GLU A 167 -14.62 10.68 -0.26
C GLU A 167 -15.59 9.50 -0.20
N ARG A 168 -16.28 9.38 0.93
CA ARG A 168 -17.34 8.38 1.14
C ARG A 168 -16.85 6.93 0.99
N ILE A 169 -15.56 6.68 1.20
CA ILE A 169 -15.06 5.33 1.45
C ILE A 169 -15.77 4.84 2.72
N PRO A 170 -16.38 3.65 2.74
CA PRO A 170 -17.10 3.20 3.93
C PRO A 170 -16.22 3.23 5.19
N SER A 171 -16.83 3.61 6.32
CA SER A 171 -16.17 3.69 7.62
C SER A 171 -17.04 3.07 8.71
N ALA A 172 -16.41 2.62 9.80
CA ALA A 172 -17.09 2.14 10.99
C ALA A 172 -16.33 2.61 12.24
N SER A 173 -16.45 1.97 13.40
CA SER A 173 -15.56 2.23 14.54
C SER A 173 -14.30 1.34 14.52
N ILE A 174 -14.27 0.36 13.61
CA ILE A 174 -13.19 -0.57 13.35
C ILE A 174 -13.13 -0.82 11.85
N HIS A 175 -11.96 -1.24 11.36
CA HIS A 175 -11.71 -1.65 9.97
C HIS A 175 -11.86 -0.51 8.96
N ASP A 176 -11.21 0.61 9.24
CA ASP A 176 -11.16 1.75 8.33
C ASP A 176 -9.97 1.68 7.34
N GLY A 177 -9.13 0.66 7.41
CA GLY A 177 -7.87 0.60 6.65
C GLY A 177 -6.99 1.80 6.99
N GLY A 178 -6.72 2.62 5.98
CA GLY A 178 -6.23 3.99 6.15
C GLY A 178 -4.77 4.22 5.84
N ARG A 179 -4.04 3.21 5.35
CA ARG A 179 -2.67 3.41 4.85
C ARG A 179 -2.74 3.97 3.44
N ILE A 180 -1.92 4.98 3.17
CA ILE A 180 -1.72 5.51 1.84
C ILE A 180 -0.22 5.59 1.54
N ALA A 181 0.16 5.35 0.30
CA ALA A 181 1.55 5.46 -0.15
C ALA A 181 1.60 5.61 -1.67
N PHE A 182 2.60 6.31 -2.18
CA PHE A 182 2.89 6.33 -3.60
C PHE A 182 3.67 5.08 -4.00
N GLY A 183 3.20 4.39 -5.03
CA GLY A 183 3.92 3.28 -5.63
C GLY A 183 5.04 3.75 -6.56
N PRO A 184 5.91 2.84 -7.02
CA PRO A 184 7.00 3.15 -7.96
C PRO A 184 6.49 3.60 -9.34
N ASP A 185 5.21 3.37 -9.64
CA ASP A 185 4.52 3.86 -10.83
C ASP A 185 4.01 5.31 -10.69
N GLY A 186 4.25 5.97 -9.56
CA GLY A 186 3.79 7.33 -9.27
C GLY A 186 2.31 7.45 -8.93
N MET A 187 1.59 6.33 -8.77
CA MET A 187 0.18 6.32 -8.38
C MET A 187 0.02 6.27 -6.87
N LEU A 188 -1.07 6.83 -6.36
CA LEU A 188 -1.43 6.76 -4.95
C LEU A 188 -2.22 5.48 -4.68
N TYR A 189 -1.73 4.65 -3.76
CA TYR A 189 -2.40 3.46 -3.28
C TYR A 189 -3.07 3.75 -1.95
N VAL A 190 -4.29 3.23 -1.75
CA VAL A 190 -5.11 3.50 -0.58
C VAL A 190 -5.70 2.20 -0.04
N THR A 191 -5.41 1.86 1.22
CA THR A 191 -6.03 0.71 1.87
C THR A 191 -7.35 1.11 2.51
N ALA A 192 -8.39 0.30 2.30
CA ALA A 192 -9.71 0.48 2.90
C ALA A 192 -10.19 -0.84 3.50
N GLY A 193 -10.51 -0.83 4.79
CA GLY A 193 -11.09 -2.00 5.45
C GLY A 193 -12.56 -2.21 5.10
N ASP A 194 -13.14 -3.32 5.55
CA ASP A 194 -14.51 -3.73 5.24
C ASP A 194 -15.58 -2.89 5.97
N ALA A 195 -15.18 -1.97 6.85
CA ALA A 195 -16.07 -1.17 7.69
C ALA A 195 -17.11 -2.01 8.44
N SER A 196 -16.71 -3.20 8.91
CA SER A 196 -17.57 -4.21 9.55
C SER A 196 -18.69 -4.77 8.67
N ARG A 197 -18.67 -4.50 7.37
CA ARG A 197 -19.58 -5.03 6.35
C ARG A 197 -18.84 -6.05 5.50
N ARG A 198 -18.62 -7.23 6.09
CA ARG A 198 -17.78 -8.30 5.54
C ARG A 198 -18.01 -8.57 4.04
N ASP A 199 -19.27 -8.71 3.62
CA ASP A 199 -19.62 -9.02 2.23
C ASP A 199 -19.22 -7.92 1.24
N SER A 200 -19.06 -6.68 1.70
CA SER A 200 -18.59 -5.56 0.86
C SER A 200 -17.16 -5.77 0.36
N ALA A 201 -16.35 -6.59 1.03
CA ALA A 201 -15.01 -6.90 0.57
C ALA A 201 -15.01 -7.62 -0.80
N GLN A 202 -16.02 -8.45 -1.06
CA GLN A 202 -16.20 -9.18 -2.33
C GLN A 202 -16.95 -8.36 -3.39
N ASP A 203 -17.72 -7.35 -2.98
CA ASP A 203 -18.39 -6.44 -3.90
C ASP A 203 -17.39 -5.46 -4.52
N ARG A 204 -17.18 -5.53 -5.84
CA ARG A 204 -16.23 -4.70 -6.57
C ARG A 204 -16.73 -3.27 -6.84
N GLU A 205 -18.02 -3.03 -6.68
CA GLU A 205 -18.61 -1.68 -6.76
C GLU A 205 -18.44 -0.90 -5.44
N SER A 206 -18.11 -1.61 -4.34
CA SER A 206 -17.81 -1.02 -3.04
C SER A 206 -16.34 -0.66 -2.90
N LEU A 207 -16.05 0.46 -2.23
CA LEU A 207 -14.68 0.83 -1.84
C LEU A 207 -14.22 0.14 -0.54
N ALA A 208 -15.09 -0.58 0.17
CA ALA A 208 -14.75 -1.27 1.41
C ALA A 208 -14.04 -2.60 1.14
N GLY A 209 -13.03 -2.92 1.96
CA GLY A 209 -12.29 -4.18 1.86
C GLY A 209 -11.47 -4.28 0.56
N LYS A 210 -10.74 -3.20 0.25
CA LYS A 210 -10.01 -2.98 -0.99
C LYS A 210 -8.60 -2.45 -0.73
N ILE A 211 -7.72 -2.69 -1.70
CA ILE A 211 -6.63 -1.76 -1.99
C ILE A 211 -7.06 -1.02 -3.26
N LEU A 212 -7.06 0.31 -3.20
CA LEU A 212 -7.39 1.19 -4.31
C LEU A 212 -6.10 1.75 -4.92
N ARG A 213 -6.11 2.07 -6.21
CA ARG A 213 -5.02 2.75 -6.93
C ARG A 213 -5.61 3.90 -7.73
N MET A 214 -5.09 5.11 -7.48
CA MET A 214 -5.57 6.35 -8.08
C MET A 214 -4.42 7.22 -8.57
N THR A 215 -4.69 8.11 -9.53
CA THR A 215 -3.72 9.14 -9.94
C THR A 215 -3.51 10.16 -8.81
N PRO A 216 -2.41 10.93 -8.80
CA PRO A 216 -2.16 11.94 -7.75
C PRO A 216 -3.23 13.03 -7.62
N ASP A 217 -4.06 13.23 -8.65
CA ASP A 217 -5.21 14.15 -8.68
C ASP A 217 -6.55 13.45 -8.39
N GLY A 218 -6.54 12.16 -8.03
CA GLY A 218 -7.72 11.40 -7.59
C GLY A 218 -8.48 10.68 -8.71
N GLY A 219 -8.01 10.75 -9.95
CA GLY A 219 -8.58 10.04 -11.09
C GLY A 219 -8.30 8.54 -11.10
N VAL A 220 -8.99 7.83 -11.99
CA VAL A 220 -8.80 6.39 -12.23
C VAL A 220 -7.70 6.19 -13.27
N PRO A 221 -6.59 5.50 -12.94
CA PRO A 221 -5.59 5.11 -13.93
C PRO A 221 -6.20 4.25 -15.03
N ALA A 222 -5.84 4.51 -16.29
CA ALA A 222 -6.41 3.82 -17.45
C ALA A 222 -6.06 2.31 -17.50
N ASP A 223 -4.97 1.93 -16.83
CA ASP A 223 -4.45 0.56 -16.71
C ASP A 223 -4.92 -0.15 -15.42
N ASN A 224 -5.86 0.44 -14.65
CA ASN A 224 -6.47 -0.27 -13.54
C ASN A 224 -7.19 -1.55 -14.02
N PRO A 225 -7.22 -2.62 -13.21
CA PRO A 225 -7.73 -3.93 -13.61
C PRO A 225 -9.23 -3.94 -13.91
N TYR A 226 -9.97 -2.94 -13.41
CA TYR A 226 -11.40 -2.79 -13.61
C TYR A 226 -11.67 -1.42 -14.26
N PRO A 227 -12.18 -1.39 -15.51
CA PRO A 227 -12.42 -0.15 -16.22
C PRO A 227 -13.29 0.84 -15.43
N GLY A 228 -12.81 2.07 -15.27
CA GLY A 228 -13.53 3.13 -14.55
C GLY A 228 -13.59 2.96 -13.03
N SER A 229 -12.86 1.99 -12.45
CA SER A 229 -12.83 1.73 -11.01
C SER A 229 -11.46 1.97 -10.41
N LEU A 230 -11.46 2.51 -9.19
CA LEU A 230 -10.26 2.67 -8.36
C LEU A 230 -9.77 1.35 -7.75
N VAL A 231 -10.57 0.28 -7.79
CA VAL A 231 -10.22 -1.00 -7.17
C VAL A 231 -9.00 -1.59 -7.86
N TYR A 232 -7.92 -1.78 -7.09
CA TYR A 232 -6.71 -2.46 -7.51
C TYR A 232 -6.74 -3.93 -7.12
N SER A 233 -7.07 -4.23 -5.86
CA SER A 233 -7.36 -5.59 -5.38
C SER A 233 -8.50 -5.58 -4.37
N TYR A 234 -9.11 -6.75 -4.15
CA TYR A 234 -10.31 -6.88 -3.34
C TYR A 234 -10.31 -8.17 -2.50
N GLY A 235 -11.34 -8.33 -1.67
CA GLY A 235 -11.40 -9.44 -0.72
C GLY A 235 -10.47 -9.22 0.46
N HIS A 236 -10.33 -7.96 0.90
CA HIS A 236 -9.55 -7.58 2.08
C HIS A 236 -10.47 -7.31 3.27
N ARG A 237 -10.00 -7.60 4.47
CA ARG A 237 -10.64 -7.29 5.75
C ARG A 237 -10.26 -5.92 6.27
N ASN A 238 -8.97 -5.69 6.56
CA ASN A 238 -8.49 -4.43 7.11
C ASN A 238 -6.98 -4.24 6.87
N PRO A 239 -6.54 -3.96 5.63
CA PRO A 239 -5.13 -3.75 5.32
C PRO A 239 -4.62 -2.41 5.86
N GLN A 240 -3.44 -2.37 6.48
CA GLN A 240 -2.88 -1.14 7.10
C GLN A 240 -1.37 -0.92 6.88
N GLY A 241 -0.72 -1.74 6.04
CA GLY A 241 0.66 -1.54 5.61
C GLY A 241 0.77 -1.77 4.12
N LEU A 242 1.62 -0.96 3.48
CA LEU A 242 1.99 -1.06 2.07
C LEU A 242 3.49 -0.80 1.96
N ALA A 243 4.20 -1.64 1.23
CA ALA A 243 5.57 -1.36 0.81
C ALA A 243 5.83 -2.04 -0.54
N TRP A 244 6.85 -1.56 -1.25
CA TRP A 244 7.29 -2.13 -2.52
C TRP A 244 8.71 -2.62 -2.37
N ALA A 245 8.99 -3.80 -2.90
CA ALA A 245 10.36 -4.25 -3.15
C ALA A 245 10.97 -3.46 -4.31
N ASP A 246 12.29 -3.58 -4.47
CA ASP A 246 13.06 -2.86 -5.51
C ASP A 246 12.60 -3.19 -6.94
N ASP A 247 12.03 -4.38 -7.15
CA ASP A 247 11.47 -4.81 -8.44
C ASP A 247 10.03 -4.33 -8.70
N GLY A 248 9.46 -3.58 -7.76
CA GLY A 248 8.09 -3.07 -7.83
C GLY A 248 7.03 -4.03 -7.30
N THR A 249 7.40 -5.19 -6.75
CA THR A 249 6.47 -6.11 -6.09
C THR A 249 5.85 -5.42 -4.88
N MET A 250 4.52 -5.25 -4.88
CA MET A 250 3.79 -4.66 -3.76
C MET A 250 3.48 -5.72 -2.70
N PHE A 251 3.76 -5.39 -1.45
CA PHE A 251 3.37 -6.15 -0.27
C PHE A 251 2.36 -5.37 0.56
N ALA A 252 1.40 -6.08 1.16
CA ALA A 252 0.48 -5.49 2.12
C ALA A 252 0.31 -6.37 3.36
N THR A 253 0.22 -5.73 4.51
CA THR A 253 -0.13 -6.38 5.78
C THR A 253 -1.61 -6.21 6.08
N GLU A 254 -2.20 -7.23 6.69
CA GLU A 254 -3.63 -7.25 6.95
C GLU A 254 -3.98 -7.88 8.29
N PHE A 255 -4.97 -7.28 8.97
CA PHE A 255 -5.55 -7.84 10.19
C PHE A 255 -6.60 -8.90 9.83
N GLY A 256 -6.40 -10.11 10.33
CA GLY A 256 -7.37 -11.18 10.37
C GLY A 256 -8.50 -10.91 11.37
N GLN A 257 -9.48 -11.81 11.43
CA GLN A 257 -10.55 -11.70 12.41
C GLN A 257 -10.11 -12.28 13.76
N ASN A 258 -9.97 -13.59 13.80
CA ASN A 258 -9.66 -14.32 15.03
C ASN A 258 -8.58 -15.37 14.82
N THR A 259 -8.22 -15.69 13.58
CA THR A 259 -7.37 -16.84 13.30
C THR A 259 -6.09 -16.42 12.61
N TRP A 260 -6.14 -15.63 11.53
CA TRP A 260 -4.96 -15.36 10.71
C TRP A 260 -4.87 -13.89 10.26
N ASP A 261 -3.92 -13.17 10.83
CA ASP A 261 -3.33 -11.98 10.21
C ASP A 261 -2.40 -12.39 9.07
N GLU A 262 -2.15 -11.48 8.13
CA GLU A 262 -1.54 -11.84 6.85
C GLU A 262 -0.46 -10.85 6.39
N LEU A 263 0.50 -11.38 5.64
CA LEU A 263 1.32 -10.64 4.70
C LEU A 263 1.03 -11.18 3.30
N ASN A 264 0.64 -10.27 2.40
CA ASN A 264 0.19 -10.57 1.06
C ASN A 264 1.13 -9.96 0.03
N ILE A 265 1.40 -10.69 -1.07
CA ILE A 265 1.93 -10.10 -2.30
C ILE A 265 0.74 -9.65 -3.14
N ILE A 266 0.67 -8.35 -3.44
CA ILE A 266 -0.49 -7.77 -4.09
C ILE A 266 -0.38 -7.80 -5.61
N THR A 267 -1.36 -8.44 -6.24
CA THR A 267 -1.49 -8.54 -7.70
C THR A 267 -2.73 -7.77 -8.16
N PRO A 268 -2.64 -6.93 -9.21
CA PRO A 268 -3.81 -6.22 -9.74
C PRO A 268 -4.93 -7.17 -10.15
N GLY A 269 -6.15 -6.84 -9.74
CA GLY A 269 -7.38 -7.59 -9.99
C GLY A 269 -7.59 -8.81 -9.08
N ALA A 270 -6.60 -9.19 -8.27
CA ALA A 270 -6.68 -10.41 -7.45
C ALA A 270 -7.68 -10.30 -6.28
N ASN A 271 -8.17 -11.47 -5.86
CA ASN A 271 -9.08 -11.66 -4.75
C ASN A 271 -8.36 -12.31 -3.57
N TYR A 272 -8.24 -11.60 -2.45
CA TYR A 272 -7.61 -12.09 -1.21
C TYR A 272 -8.60 -12.83 -0.30
N GLY A 273 -9.84 -12.96 -0.75
CA GLY A 273 -10.75 -14.00 -0.30
C GLY A 273 -11.57 -13.70 0.94
N TRP A 274 -11.27 -12.67 1.73
CA TRP A 274 -12.16 -12.23 2.82
C TRP A 274 -13.55 -11.86 2.29
N PRO A 275 -14.66 -12.31 2.91
CA PRO A 275 -14.74 -13.10 4.14
C PRO A 275 -14.89 -14.62 3.92
N THR A 276 -14.78 -15.07 2.67
CA THR A 276 -14.97 -16.48 2.30
C THR A 276 -13.83 -17.36 2.81
N VAL A 277 -12.61 -16.84 2.83
CA VAL A 277 -11.42 -17.45 3.41
C VAL A 277 -10.68 -16.45 4.31
N GLU A 278 -9.87 -16.97 5.24
CA GLU A 278 -8.97 -16.22 6.14
C GLU A 278 -7.68 -17.05 6.25
N GLY A 279 -6.54 -16.48 5.90
CA GLY A 279 -5.25 -17.18 5.82
C GLY A 279 -5.09 -18.08 4.58
N ILE A 280 -4.07 -18.93 4.61
CA ILE A 280 -3.73 -19.91 3.57
C ILE A 280 -4.82 -20.98 3.52
N ALA A 281 -5.68 -20.90 2.50
CA ALA A 281 -6.83 -21.78 2.33
C ALA A 281 -6.64 -22.80 1.21
N GLY A 282 -5.68 -22.61 0.29
CA GLY A 282 -5.46 -23.50 -0.85
C GLY A 282 -6.67 -23.62 -1.78
N ARG A 283 -7.53 -22.59 -1.79
CA ARG A 283 -8.83 -22.63 -2.48
C ARG A 283 -8.76 -21.89 -3.83
N PRO A 284 -9.11 -22.54 -4.95
CA PRO A 284 -9.11 -21.88 -6.26
C PRO A 284 -9.95 -20.60 -6.30
N GLY A 285 -9.40 -19.56 -6.92
CA GLY A 285 -10.05 -18.25 -7.06
C GLY A 285 -9.70 -17.25 -5.95
N PHE A 286 -8.93 -17.66 -4.95
CA PHE A 286 -8.38 -16.78 -3.91
C PHE A 286 -6.85 -16.85 -3.91
N VAL A 287 -6.20 -15.72 -3.65
CA VAL A 287 -4.76 -15.63 -3.45
C VAL A 287 -4.47 -15.80 -1.97
N ASP A 288 -3.69 -16.83 -1.63
CA ASP A 288 -3.26 -17.08 -0.26
C ASP A 288 -2.13 -16.10 0.13
N PRO A 289 -2.04 -15.72 1.42
CA PRO A 289 -0.94 -14.90 1.91
C PRO A 289 0.39 -15.68 1.91
N VAL A 290 1.51 -14.95 1.82
CA VAL A 290 2.86 -15.54 1.88
C VAL A 290 3.32 -15.84 3.30
N GLN A 291 2.74 -15.16 4.29
CA GLN A 291 2.86 -15.47 5.71
C GLN A 291 1.53 -15.20 6.42
N GLN A 292 1.29 -15.96 7.48
CA GLN A 292 0.14 -15.75 8.36
C GLN A 292 0.53 -15.89 9.83
N TRP A 293 -0.19 -15.19 10.70
CA TRP A 293 0.07 -15.20 12.14
C TRP A 293 -1.22 -15.18 12.95
N GLN A 294 -1.21 -15.76 14.14
CA GLN A 294 -2.32 -15.55 15.07
C GLN A 294 -2.38 -14.07 15.48
N PRO A 295 -3.58 -13.47 15.63
CA PRO A 295 -3.72 -12.07 16.02
C PRO A 295 -2.96 -11.65 17.28
N GLY A 296 -2.79 -12.55 18.25
CA GLY A 296 -2.01 -12.29 19.46
C GLY A 296 -0.50 -12.13 19.24
N ALA A 297 0.04 -12.64 18.14
CA ALA A 297 1.47 -12.61 17.81
C ALA A 297 1.83 -11.52 16.78
N ALA A 298 0.82 -10.93 16.11
CA ALA A 298 1.03 -9.91 15.10
C ALA A 298 0.09 -8.70 15.30
N SER A 299 -1.08 -8.72 14.68
CA SER A 299 -1.93 -7.56 14.40
C SER A 299 -1.12 -6.50 13.65
N PRO A 300 -0.69 -6.80 12.41
CA PRO A 300 0.30 -6.04 11.67
C PRO A 300 -0.29 -4.76 11.06
N SER A 301 0.46 -3.66 11.12
CA SER A 301 0.04 -2.36 10.59
C SER A 301 1.07 -1.84 9.59
N GLY A 302 1.72 -0.69 9.83
CA GLY A 302 2.68 -0.11 8.89
C GLY A 302 3.88 -1.00 8.59
N MET A 303 4.49 -0.78 7.43
CA MET A 303 5.64 -1.53 6.94
C MET A 303 6.51 -0.64 6.07
N ALA A 304 7.83 -0.86 6.11
CA ALA A 304 8.79 -0.26 5.20
C ALA A 304 9.63 -1.33 4.51
N HIS A 305 10.13 -1.02 3.32
CA HIS A 305 11.16 -1.81 2.63
C HIS A 305 12.51 -1.10 2.72
N ALA A 306 13.57 -1.85 2.99
CA ALA A 306 14.95 -1.38 2.88
C ALA A 306 15.85 -2.55 2.48
N GLY A 307 16.57 -2.39 1.35
CA GLY A 307 17.64 -3.30 0.92
C GLY A 307 17.23 -4.77 0.91
N GLY A 308 16.13 -5.12 0.24
CA GLY A 308 15.65 -6.52 0.17
C GLY A 308 14.97 -7.06 1.44
N THR A 309 14.75 -6.23 2.46
CA THR A 309 14.05 -6.60 3.70
C THR A 309 12.82 -5.74 3.90
N LEU A 310 11.70 -6.37 4.26
CA LEU A 310 10.50 -5.70 4.77
C LEU A 310 10.56 -5.65 6.30
N PHE A 311 10.22 -4.51 6.89
CA PHE A 311 10.11 -4.31 8.34
C PHE A 311 8.67 -3.97 8.71
N LEU A 312 8.01 -4.83 9.50
CA LEU A 312 6.58 -4.78 9.80
C LEU A 312 6.37 -4.38 11.27
N ALA A 313 5.54 -3.36 11.48
CA ALA A 313 5.02 -2.99 12.79
C ALA A 313 3.89 -3.95 13.22
N ASN A 314 3.97 -4.50 14.42
CA ASN A 314 2.91 -5.35 14.98
C ASN A 314 2.35 -4.76 16.27
N LEU A 315 1.04 -4.54 16.30
CA LEU A 315 0.37 -3.87 17.40
C LEU A 315 0.16 -4.80 18.60
N ARG A 316 -0.63 -5.85 18.45
CA ARG A 316 -0.99 -6.75 19.56
C ARG A 316 0.15 -7.72 19.88
N GLY A 317 0.90 -8.14 18.86
CA GLY A 317 2.15 -8.89 19.01
C GLY A 317 3.26 -8.09 19.70
N GLN A 318 3.18 -6.75 19.65
CA GLN A 318 4.15 -5.84 20.26
C GLN A 318 5.58 -6.12 19.79
N VAL A 319 5.77 -6.28 18.48
CA VAL A 319 7.03 -6.78 17.91
C VAL A 319 7.33 -6.11 16.57
N LEU A 320 8.59 -5.80 16.31
CA LEU A 320 9.04 -5.46 14.96
C LEU A 320 9.44 -6.76 14.27
N ARG A 321 8.96 -6.99 13.04
CA ARG A 321 9.29 -8.20 12.28
C ARG A 321 10.07 -7.83 11.02
N SER A 322 11.21 -8.48 10.76
CA SER A 322 11.90 -8.39 9.48
C SER A 322 11.56 -9.61 8.61
N VAL A 323 11.30 -9.39 7.33
CA VAL A 323 10.94 -10.43 6.34
C VAL A 323 11.83 -10.23 5.11
N PRO A 324 12.67 -11.19 4.72
CA PRO A 324 13.46 -11.08 3.50
C PRO A 324 12.54 -11.20 2.27
N VAL A 325 12.61 -10.24 1.34
CA VAL A 325 11.83 -10.24 0.09
C VAL A 325 12.14 -11.48 -0.76
N SER A 326 13.38 -11.96 -0.72
CA SER A 326 13.82 -13.17 -1.44
C SER A 326 13.21 -14.46 -0.90
N ASN A 327 12.71 -14.45 0.34
CA ASN A 327 12.04 -15.59 0.96
C ASN A 327 10.94 -15.11 1.93
N PRO A 328 9.83 -14.57 1.39
CA PRO A 328 8.81 -13.90 2.18
C PRO A 328 7.97 -14.87 3.02
N ALA A 329 8.32 -16.16 3.06
CA ALA A 329 7.74 -17.17 3.95
C ALA A 329 8.44 -17.21 5.33
N THR A 330 9.60 -16.55 5.48
CA THR A 330 10.37 -16.55 6.74
C THR A 330 10.39 -15.17 7.39
N SER A 331 10.65 -15.11 8.69
CA SER A 331 10.75 -13.84 9.41
C SER A 331 11.61 -13.93 10.65
N THR A 332 12.10 -12.78 11.12
CA THR A 332 12.81 -12.61 12.38
C THR A 332 12.11 -11.56 13.21
N GLU A 333 11.97 -11.83 14.52
CA GLU A 333 11.36 -10.92 15.48
C GLU A 333 12.40 -10.09 16.20
N HIS A 334 12.11 -8.80 16.38
CA HIS A 334 12.96 -7.82 17.03
C HIS A 334 12.17 -7.07 18.09
N PHE A 335 12.83 -6.75 19.21
CA PHE A 335 12.30 -5.88 20.26
C PHE A 335 10.96 -6.35 20.85
N SER A 336 10.75 -7.68 20.93
CA SER A 336 9.50 -8.28 21.36
C SER A 336 9.08 -7.77 22.74
N ARG A 337 7.92 -7.11 22.79
CA ARG A 337 7.28 -6.47 23.95
C ARG A 337 8.06 -5.33 24.60
N GLU A 338 9.22 -4.97 24.05
CA GLU A 338 10.10 -3.96 24.64
C GLU A 338 9.47 -2.56 24.56
N TYR A 339 8.91 -2.20 23.41
CA TYR A 339 8.30 -0.88 23.15
C TYR A 339 6.77 -0.90 23.14
N GLY A 340 6.17 -2.07 23.38
CA GLY A 340 4.72 -2.26 23.37
C GLY A 340 4.18 -2.28 21.94
N ARG A 341 3.01 -1.67 21.73
CA ARG A 341 2.32 -1.68 20.43
C ARG A 341 3.13 -0.85 19.43
N ILE A 342 3.44 -1.43 18.28
CA ILE A 342 4.12 -0.74 17.18
C ILE A 342 3.11 -0.56 16.04
N ARG A 343 2.99 0.67 15.54
CA ARG A 343 1.98 1.07 14.54
C ARG A 343 2.57 1.30 13.16
N ASP A 344 3.73 1.94 13.08
CA ASP A 344 4.31 2.31 11.81
C ASP A 344 5.81 2.07 11.80
N VAL A 345 6.34 1.86 10.60
CA VAL A 345 7.76 1.75 10.32
C VAL A 345 8.05 2.56 9.07
N ALA A 346 9.10 3.38 9.10
CA ALA A 346 9.54 4.14 7.94
C ALA A 346 11.07 4.11 7.81
N LEU A 347 11.57 4.04 6.58
CA LEU A 347 12.99 4.28 6.32
C LEU A 347 13.21 5.80 6.30
N ALA A 348 14.03 6.30 7.21
CA ALA A 348 14.34 7.72 7.28
C ALA A 348 15.40 8.12 6.24
N PRO A 349 15.46 9.40 5.84
CA PRO A 349 16.43 9.91 4.88
C PRO A 349 17.89 9.74 5.29
N ASP A 350 18.16 9.56 6.59
CA ASP A 350 19.49 9.27 7.13
C ASP A 350 19.87 7.77 7.07
N GLY A 351 19.01 6.93 6.49
CA GLY A 351 19.23 5.49 6.33
C GLY A 351 18.84 4.65 7.53
N ARG A 352 18.36 5.26 8.63
CA ARG A 352 17.90 4.53 9.82
C ARG A 352 16.44 4.12 9.68
N LEU A 353 16.09 3.03 10.35
CA LEU A 353 14.71 2.58 10.44
C LEU A 353 14.02 3.29 11.61
N TRP A 354 12.93 4.00 11.33
CA TRP A 354 12.09 4.63 12.34
C TRP A 354 10.94 3.71 12.73
N ILE A 355 10.69 3.59 14.03
CA ILE A 355 9.67 2.74 14.65
C ILE A 355 8.72 3.64 15.44
N LEU A 356 7.43 3.64 15.10
CA LEU A 356 6.39 4.43 15.76
C LEU A 356 5.58 3.57 16.73
N THR A 357 5.60 3.91 18.03
CA THR A 357 4.78 3.22 19.04
C THR A 357 3.34 3.73 19.07
N ASN A 358 2.41 2.94 19.61
CA ASN A 358 0.99 3.28 19.67
C ASN A 358 0.29 2.72 20.92
N ASN A 359 0.93 2.87 22.08
CA ASN A 359 0.42 2.46 23.38
C ASN A 359 -0.75 3.33 23.84
N THR A 360 -0.88 4.55 23.34
CA THR A 360 -1.95 5.52 23.71
C THR A 360 -3.21 5.43 22.85
N ASP A 361 -3.35 4.37 22.04
CA ASP A 361 -4.48 4.18 21.10
C ASP A 361 -5.79 3.70 21.74
N GLY A 362 -5.78 3.49 23.06
CA GLY A 362 -6.89 2.95 23.85
C GLY A 362 -6.85 1.43 24.03
N ARG A 363 -5.84 0.73 23.50
CA ARG A 363 -5.65 -0.72 23.60
C ARG A 363 -4.28 -1.13 24.17
N GLY A 364 -3.42 -0.18 24.46
CA GLY A 364 -2.13 -0.40 25.11
C GLY A 364 -2.13 -0.03 26.58
N ASP A 365 -0.97 -0.21 27.21
CA ASP A 365 -0.64 0.24 28.56
C ASP A 365 0.42 1.35 28.46
N PRO A 366 0.02 2.63 28.33
CA PRO A 366 0.96 3.74 28.13
C PRO A 366 1.99 3.85 29.25
N ARG A 367 3.25 4.06 28.86
CA ARG A 367 4.35 4.39 29.77
C ARG A 367 4.68 5.87 29.72
N ALA A 368 5.51 6.32 30.67
CA ALA A 368 6.03 7.68 30.64
C ALA A 368 6.76 7.94 29.31
N GLY A 369 6.44 9.05 28.66
CA GLY A 369 6.98 9.44 27.35
C GLY A 369 6.33 8.75 26.15
N ASP A 370 5.35 7.86 26.34
CA ASP A 370 4.60 7.31 25.21
C ASP A 370 3.61 8.34 24.63
N ASP A 371 3.35 8.31 23.33
CA ASP A 371 3.99 7.48 22.31
C ASP A 371 5.29 8.08 21.76
N ARG A 372 6.11 7.23 21.16
CA ARG A 372 7.50 7.53 20.77
C ARG A 372 7.73 7.22 19.30
N ILE A 373 8.68 7.93 18.73
CA ILE A 373 9.41 7.49 17.54
C ILE A 373 10.81 7.08 18.00
N LEU A 374 11.25 5.91 17.59
CA LEU A 374 12.58 5.38 17.85
C LEU A 374 13.30 5.20 16.51
N ALA A 375 14.60 5.46 16.46
CA ALA A 375 15.44 5.18 15.30
C ALA A 375 16.46 4.09 15.63
N VAL A 376 16.65 3.14 14.71
CA VAL A 376 17.66 2.09 14.82
C VAL A 376 18.47 1.99 13.52
N ASP A 377 19.76 1.68 13.65
CA ASP A 377 20.63 1.57 12.48
C ASP A 377 20.35 0.29 11.70
N LEU A 378 20.66 0.33 10.41
CA LEU A 378 20.63 -0.81 9.51
C LEU A 378 22.05 -1.11 9.01
N GLU A 379 22.38 -2.40 8.95
CA GLU A 379 23.52 -2.93 8.20
C GLU A 379 23.03 -3.41 6.83
N TRP A 380 23.85 -3.24 5.78
CA TRP A 380 23.49 -3.41 4.37
C TRP A 380 24.40 -4.38 3.62
#